data_AF-A0A1B6GWP3-F1
#
_entry.id   AF-A0A1B6GWP3-F1
#
_cell.length_a   1.000
_cell.length_b   1.000
_cell.length_c   1.000
_cell.angle_alpha   90.00
_cell.angle_beta   90.00
_cell.angle_gamma   90.00
#
_symmetry.space_group_name_H-M   'P 1'
#
loop_
_entity.id
_entity.type
_entity.pdbx_description
1 polymer ?
#
loop_
_entity_poly.entity_id
_entity_poly.type
_entity_poly.pdbx_seq_one_letter_code
_entity_poly.pdbx_strand_id
1 'polypeptide(L)'
;MNVFLVVLAGMLVKVLATDDPYHATKYWHDLNEAVLQEKLARKPNKGLAKNLILFLGDGMSLATLTAARIYLGQLKKEAGENSFLSFEKFPYTGLAKTYCADSQVADSACSATAYLTGVKGNIYTVGVTSSVGLRDWENMKNESY
;
A
#
# COMPACT_ATOMS: atom_id res chain seq x y z
N MET A 1 63.27 8.83 -41.33
CA MET A 1 61.84 8.85 -41.70
C MET A 1 61.05 8.53 -40.45
N ASN A 2 60.29 9.53 -40.00
CA ASN A 2 59.42 9.69 -38.83
C ASN A 2 59.36 8.60 -37.73
N VAL A 3 59.69 9.05 -36.52
CA VAL A 3 59.34 8.49 -35.21
C VAL A 3 57.85 8.74 -34.93
N PHE A 4 57.13 7.81 -34.30
CA PHE A 4 56.14 8.11 -33.25
C PHE A 4 55.97 6.91 -32.31
N LEU A 5 56.23 7.18 -31.03
CA LEU A 5 56.07 6.30 -29.88
C LEU A 5 54.59 6.28 -29.49
N VAL A 6 53.97 5.09 -29.37
CA VAL A 6 52.65 4.95 -28.74
C VAL A 6 52.81 4.18 -27.44
N VAL A 7 52.80 4.91 -26.34
CA VAL A 7 52.57 4.39 -24.99
C VAL A 7 51.05 4.39 -24.80
N LEU A 8 50.44 3.21 -24.72
CA LEU A 8 49.06 3.08 -24.26
C LEU A 8 49.08 2.38 -22.91
N ALA A 9 49.06 3.24 -21.88
CA ALA A 9 49.01 2.93 -20.47
C ALA A 9 47.88 1.94 -20.17
N GLY A 10 48.14 1.02 -19.25
CA GLY A 10 47.16 0.06 -18.76
C GLY A 10 45.85 0.75 -18.43
N MET A 11 44.81 0.45 -19.21
CA MET A 11 43.43 0.71 -18.83
C MET A 11 43.15 -0.16 -17.60
N LEU A 12 43.42 0.40 -16.43
CA LEU A 12 42.75 0.00 -15.21
C LEU A 12 41.27 0.27 -15.50
N VAL A 13 40.52 -0.77 -15.86
CA VAL A 13 39.07 -0.72 -15.75
C VAL A 13 38.82 -0.50 -14.26
N LYS A 14 38.66 0.77 -13.87
CA LYS A 14 37.94 1.11 -12.65
C LYS A 14 36.56 0.52 -12.88
N VAL A 15 36.35 -0.70 -12.40
CA VAL A 15 35.04 -1.09 -11.90
C VAL A 15 34.71 0.03 -10.94
N LEU A 16 33.92 1.00 -11.41
CA LEU A 16 33.21 1.90 -10.55
C LEU A 16 32.31 0.96 -9.77
N ALA A 17 32.83 0.43 -8.66
CA ALA A 17 31.98 0.08 -7.55
C ALA A 17 31.25 1.40 -7.28
N THR A 18 30.05 1.51 -7.83
CA THR A 18 29.11 2.51 -7.38
C THR A 18 29.04 2.26 -5.88
N ASP A 19 29.54 3.19 -5.08
CA ASP A 19 29.39 3.16 -3.63
C ASP A 19 27.89 3.24 -3.37
N ASP A 20 27.23 2.09 -3.47
CA ASP A 20 25.81 1.97 -3.26
C ASP A 20 25.61 2.17 -1.74
N PRO A 21 24.98 3.27 -1.33
CA PRO A 21 24.81 3.56 0.09
C PRO A 21 24.04 2.44 0.81
N TYR A 22 23.28 1.61 0.11
CA TYR A 22 22.55 0.47 0.70
C TYR A 22 23.48 -0.59 1.32
N HIS A 23 24.75 -0.67 0.91
CA HIS A 23 25.72 -1.60 1.50
C HIS A 23 26.32 -1.11 2.83
N ALA A 24 26.17 0.18 3.15
CA ALA A 24 26.73 0.76 4.37
C ALA A 24 25.74 0.61 5.55
N THR A 25 26.19 -0.03 6.63
CA THR A 25 25.41 -0.14 7.89
C THR A 25 24.92 1.22 8.40
N LYS A 26 25.74 2.27 8.24
CA LYS A 26 25.40 3.64 8.64
C LYS A 26 24.11 4.13 7.98
N TYR A 27 23.91 3.85 6.68
CA TYR A 27 22.73 4.28 5.94
C TYR A 27 21.43 3.78 6.61
N TRP A 28 21.40 2.50 6.98
CA TRP A 28 20.25 1.89 7.64
C TRP A 28 20.02 2.42 9.07
N HIS A 29 21.08 2.71 9.82
CA HIS A 29 20.95 3.32 11.14
C HIS A 29 20.39 4.74 11.07
N ASP A 30 20.92 5.57 10.17
CA ASP A 30 20.46 6.94 9.98
C ASP A 30 18.97 6.97 9.56
N LEU A 31 18.56 6.06 8.65
CA LEU A 31 17.16 5.92 8.22
C LEU A 31 16.24 5.54 9.40
N ASN A 32 16.66 4.55 10.20
CA ASN A 32 15.88 4.09 11.35
C ASN A 32 15.75 5.18 12.43
N GLU A 33 16.82 5.93 12.69
CA GLU A 33 16.79 7.05 13.63
C GLU A 33 15.82 8.13 13.15
N ALA A 34 15.86 8.50 11.87
CA ALA A 34 14.92 9.47 11.30
C ALA A 34 13.46 9.03 11.46
N VAL A 35 13.15 7.77 11.14
CA VAL A 35 11.80 7.21 11.30
C VAL A 35 11.35 7.18 12.76
N LEU A 36 12.26 6.86 13.69
CA LEU A 36 11.97 6.86 15.11
C LEU A 36 11.63 8.27 15.61
N GLN A 37 12.45 9.27 15.26
CA GLN A 37 12.22 10.66 15.64
C GLN A 37 10.89 11.18 15.08
N GLU A 38 10.56 10.86 13.83
CA GLU A 38 9.27 11.21 13.23
C GLU A 38 8.09 10.62 14.03
N LYS A 39 8.18 9.33 14.42
CA LYS A 39 7.14 8.66 15.18
C LYS A 39 6.98 9.23 16.59
N LEU A 40 8.09 9.54 17.28
CA LEU A 40 8.07 10.13 18.62
C LEU A 40 7.52 11.55 18.63
N ALA A 41 7.79 12.33 17.59
CA ALA A 41 7.30 13.71 17.47
C ALA A 41 5.79 13.79 17.16
N ARG A 42 5.19 12.70 16.65
CA ARG A 42 3.79 12.69 16.20
C ARG A 42 2.81 12.76 17.37
N LYS A 43 1.90 13.74 17.32
CA LYS A 43 0.80 13.90 18.29
C LYS A 43 -0.53 13.46 17.66
N PRO A 44 -1.33 12.60 18.32
CA PRO A 44 -2.65 12.22 17.82
C PRO A 44 -3.59 13.43 17.72
N ASN A 45 -4.31 13.56 16.61
CA ASN A 45 -5.38 14.53 16.49
C ASN A 45 -6.61 14.04 17.27
N LYS A 46 -7.02 14.79 18.30
CA LYS A 46 -8.19 14.48 19.15
C LYS A 46 -9.42 15.34 18.82
N GLY A 47 -9.32 16.22 17.80
CA GLY A 47 -10.43 17.06 17.38
C GLY A 47 -11.52 16.27 16.65
N LEU A 48 -12.75 16.79 16.66
CA LEU A 48 -13.85 16.22 15.89
C LEU A 48 -13.59 16.41 14.39
N ALA A 49 -13.73 15.34 13.60
CA ALA A 49 -13.57 15.41 12.15
C ALA A 49 -14.76 16.15 11.52
N LYS A 50 -14.48 17.23 10.79
CA LYS A 50 -15.51 17.98 10.02
C LYS A 50 -15.91 17.26 8.73
N ASN A 51 -14.95 16.61 8.08
CA ASN A 51 -15.12 15.95 6.80
C ASN A 51 -14.61 14.51 6.89
N LEU A 52 -15.26 13.60 6.16
CA LEU A 52 -14.84 12.21 6.01
C LEU A 52 -14.60 11.92 4.53
N ILE A 53 -13.43 11.39 4.21
CA ILE A 53 -13.05 10.98 2.85
C ILE A 53 -12.56 9.54 2.94
N LEU A 54 -13.21 8.64 2.19
CA LEU A 54 -12.84 7.24 2.09
C LEU A 54 -12.32 6.96 0.67
N PHE A 55 -11.05 6.57 0.56
CA PHE A 55 -10.48 6.05 -0.69
C PHE A 55 -10.62 4.53 -0.70
N LEU A 56 -11.30 4.00 -1.72
CA LEU A 56 -11.53 2.58 -1.88
C LEU A 56 -10.80 2.07 -3.13
N GLY A 57 -9.78 1.22 -2.93
CA GLY A 57 -9.16 0.47 -4.01
C GLY A 57 -9.79 -0.91 -4.12
N ASP A 58 -10.74 -1.09 -5.05
CA ASP A 58 -11.39 -2.39 -5.28
C ASP A 58 -10.35 -3.42 -5.77
N GLY A 59 -10.33 -4.61 -5.15
CA GLY A 59 -9.36 -5.66 -5.45
C GLY A 59 -7.89 -5.35 -5.10
N MET A 60 -7.61 -4.28 -4.36
CA MET A 60 -6.24 -3.84 -4.08
C MET A 60 -5.60 -4.61 -2.91
N SER A 61 -5.06 -5.80 -3.21
CA SER A 61 -4.32 -6.62 -2.24
C SER A 61 -2.96 -6.00 -1.84
N LEU A 62 -2.34 -6.51 -0.77
CA LEU A 62 -0.97 -6.12 -0.38
C LEU A 62 0.07 -6.40 -1.49
N ALA A 63 -0.14 -7.44 -2.29
CA ALA A 63 0.71 -7.74 -3.44
C ALA A 63 0.54 -6.67 -4.53
N THR A 64 -0.70 -6.27 -4.80
CA THR A 64 -1.03 -5.18 -5.74
C THR A 64 -0.38 -3.87 -5.31
N LEU A 65 -0.39 -3.55 -4.01
CA LEU A 65 0.28 -2.37 -3.45
C LEU A 65 1.79 -2.39 -3.70
N THR A 66 2.44 -3.51 -3.41
CA THR A 66 3.89 -3.66 -3.62
C THR A 66 4.25 -3.52 -5.10
N ALA A 67 3.49 -4.16 -5.98
CA ALA A 67 3.69 -4.05 -7.43
C ALA A 67 3.52 -2.60 -7.91
N ALA A 68 2.48 -1.90 -7.45
CA ALA A 68 2.23 -0.50 -7.80
C ALA A 68 3.34 0.43 -7.31
N ARG A 69 3.87 0.19 -6.10
CA ARG A 69 4.99 0.96 -5.52
C ARG A 69 6.25 0.82 -6.37
N ILE A 70 6.63 -0.41 -6.72
CA ILE A 70 7.80 -0.69 -7.57
C ILE A 70 7.63 -0.02 -8.93
N TYR A 71 6.46 -0.20 -9.56
CA TYR A 71 6.16 0.42 -10.84
C TYR A 71 6.25 1.96 -10.79
N LEU A 72 5.74 2.58 -9.73
CA LEU A 72 5.83 4.03 -9.53
C LEU A 72 7.28 4.52 -9.43
N GLY A 73 8.14 3.81 -8.69
CA GLY A 73 9.56 4.19 -8.59
C GLY A 73 10.31 4.00 -9.90
N GLN A 74 10.01 2.94 -10.65
CA GLN A 74 10.59 2.71 -11.98
C GLN A 74 10.18 3.80 -12.98
N LEU A 75 8.93 4.27 -12.94
CA LEU A 75 8.49 5.42 -13.74
C LEU A 75 9.26 6.71 -13.42
N LYS A 76 9.80 6.84 -12.20
CA LYS A 76 10.66 7.95 -11.77
C LYS A 76 12.15 7.72 -12.04
N LYS A 77 12.52 6.60 -12.68
CA LYS A 77 13.91 6.16 -12.89
C LYS A 77 14.66 5.89 -11.57
N GLU A 78 13.95 5.51 -10.53
CA GLU A 78 14.49 4.99 -9.27
C GLU A 78 14.47 3.45 -9.28
N ALA A 79 15.08 2.82 -8.27
CA ALA A 79 15.07 1.35 -8.15
C ALA A 79 13.66 0.75 -8.09
N GLY A 80 12.71 1.45 -7.45
CA GLY A 80 11.32 1.01 -7.31
C GLY A 80 10.95 0.75 -5.85
N GLU A 81 11.71 -0.10 -5.18
CA GLU A 81 11.39 -0.67 -3.86
C GLU A 81 11.39 0.38 -2.74
N ASN A 82 12.22 1.41 -2.88
CA ASN A 82 12.38 2.50 -1.90
C ASN A 82 11.39 3.66 -2.12
N SER A 83 10.59 3.60 -3.19
CA SER A 83 9.53 4.57 -3.45
C SER A 83 8.33 4.30 -2.53
N PHE A 84 7.48 5.29 -2.30
CA PHE A 84 6.27 5.14 -1.48
C PHE A 84 5.05 5.67 -2.22
N LEU A 85 3.94 4.94 -2.15
CA LEU A 85 2.64 5.46 -2.59
C LEU A 85 2.18 6.57 -1.64
N SER A 86 1.31 7.47 -2.10
CA SER A 86 0.89 8.65 -1.33
C SER A 86 0.25 8.28 0.02
N PHE A 87 -0.57 7.23 0.05
CA PHE A 87 -1.24 6.76 1.26
C PHE A 87 -0.36 5.90 2.18
N GLU A 88 0.80 5.41 1.72
CA GLU A 88 1.75 4.69 2.59
C GLU A 88 2.46 5.62 3.58
N LYS A 89 2.40 6.93 3.31
CA LYS A 89 2.87 7.98 4.23
C LYS A 89 1.83 8.35 5.29
N PHE A 90 0.63 7.76 5.25
CA PHE A 90 -0.39 8.01 6.26
C PHE A 90 0.08 7.55 7.64
N PRO A 91 -0.33 8.26 8.70
CA PRO A 91 0.25 8.06 10.02
C PRO A 91 -0.18 6.75 10.70
N TYR A 92 -1.25 6.13 10.22
CA TYR A 92 -1.87 4.95 10.79
C TYR A 92 -2.10 3.90 9.71
N THR A 93 -1.86 2.64 10.07
CA THR A 93 -2.12 1.48 9.22
C THR A 93 -2.81 0.39 10.05
N GLY A 94 -3.57 -0.46 9.40
CA GLY A 94 -4.31 -1.56 10.02
C GLY A 94 -4.68 -2.62 9.01
N LEU A 95 -5.04 -3.80 9.49
CA LEU A 95 -5.51 -4.92 8.67
C LEU A 95 -6.99 -5.16 8.92
N ALA A 96 -7.74 -5.47 7.87
CA ALA A 96 -9.17 -5.76 7.92
C ALA A 96 -9.46 -7.21 7.51
N LYS A 97 -10.34 -7.89 8.25
CA LYS A 97 -10.83 -9.23 7.88
C LYS A 97 -12.05 -9.11 6.96
N THR A 98 -11.91 -9.51 5.70
CA THR A 98 -12.85 -9.15 4.63
C THR A 98 -14.03 -10.11 4.42
N TYR A 99 -14.00 -11.33 4.96
CA TYR A 99 -15.05 -12.37 4.78
C TYR A 99 -16.50 -11.84 4.84
N CYS A 100 -17.39 -12.36 3.98
CA CYS A 100 -18.85 -12.13 4.11
C CYS A 100 -19.40 -12.97 5.28
N ALA A 101 -20.66 -12.76 5.67
CA ALA A 101 -21.29 -13.58 6.71
C ALA A 101 -21.35 -15.08 6.35
N ASP A 102 -21.48 -15.41 5.07
CA ASP A 102 -21.66 -16.75 4.51
C ASP A 102 -20.51 -17.23 3.59
N SER A 103 -19.50 -16.38 3.34
CA SER A 103 -18.37 -16.70 2.45
C SER A 103 -17.03 -16.23 3.01
N GLN A 104 -16.00 -17.08 2.92
CA GLN A 104 -14.64 -16.75 3.33
C GLN A 104 -13.97 -15.75 2.36
N VAL A 105 -14.24 -15.90 1.06
CA VAL A 105 -13.77 -14.98 0.01
C VAL A 105 -14.91 -14.02 -0.29
N ALA A 106 -14.68 -12.75 0.04
CA ALA A 106 -15.70 -11.72 -0.13
C ALA A 106 -15.80 -11.24 -1.58
N ASP A 107 -16.99 -10.77 -1.94
CA ASP A 107 -17.23 -10.00 -3.15
C ASP A 107 -17.33 -8.50 -2.84
N SER A 108 -17.45 -7.66 -3.89
CA SER A 108 -17.55 -6.21 -3.71
C SER A 108 -18.85 -5.80 -3.00
N ALA A 109 -19.94 -6.56 -3.12
CA ALA A 109 -21.23 -6.23 -2.54
C ALA A 109 -21.25 -6.36 -1.00
N CYS A 110 -20.86 -7.54 -0.50
CA CYS A 110 -20.89 -7.79 0.94
C CYS A 110 -19.85 -6.93 1.68
N SER A 111 -18.69 -6.68 1.05
CA SER A 111 -17.65 -5.84 1.60
C SER A 111 -18.08 -4.37 1.65
N ALA A 112 -18.74 -3.86 0.59
CA ALA A 112 -19.33 -2.52 0.58
C ALA A 112 -20.32 -2.31 1.73
N THR A 113 -21.19 -3.29 1.96
CA THR A 113 -22.10 -3.26 3.10
C THR A 113 -21.31 -3.13 4.41
N ALA A 114 -20.27 -3.96 4.61
CA ALA A 114 -19.49 -3.93 5.84
C ALA A 114 -18.79 -2.58 6.12
N TYR A 115 -18.06 -2.00 5.16
CA TYR A 115 -17.29 -0.76 5.43
C TYR A 115 -18.10 0.53 5.28
N LEU A 116 -19.28 0.50 4.65
CA LEU A 116 -20.15 1.68 4.54
C LEU A 116 -21.26 1.72 5.60
N THR A 117 -21.78 0.57 6.02
CA THR A 117 -22.90 0.49 6.99
C THR A 117 -22.47 -0.02 8.36
N GLY A 118 -21.29 -0.63 8.47
CA GLY A 118 -20.77 -1.21 9.71
C GLY A 118 -21.29 -2.62 10.02
N VAL A 119 -22.07 -3.24 9.13
CA VAL A 119 -22.64 -4.59 9.30
C VAL A 119 -22.25 -5.48 8.12
N LYS A 120 -21.79 -6.71 8.40
CA LYS A 120 -21.49 -7.69 7.34
C LYS A 120 -22.78 -8.25 6.74
N GLY A 121 -22.84 -8.32 5.41
CA GLY A 121 -23.91 -8.99 4.66
C GLY A 121 -23.46 -10.35 4.10
N ASN A 122 -24.37 -11.00 3.38
CA ASN A 122 -24.10 -12.21 2.60
C ASN A 122 -23.43 -11.85 1.26
N ILE A 123 -22.74 -12.80 0.65
CA ILE A 123 -22.14 -12.61 -0.68
C ILE A 123 -23.21 -12.18 -1.70
N TYR A 124 -22.86 -11.28 -2.62
CA TYR A 124 -23.76 -10.72 -3.64
C TYR A 124 -24.95 -9.90 -3.11
N THR A 125 -24.96 -9.52 -1.82
CA THR A 125 -25.98 -8.65 -1.23
C THR A 125 -25.42 -7.28 -0.88
N VAL A 126 -26.22 -6.21 -1.05
CA VAL A 126 -25.82 -4.82 -0.79
C VAL A 126 -26.81 -4.17 0.16
N GLY A 127 -26.31 -3.54 1.22
CA GLY A 127 -27.12 -2.67 2.08
C GLY A 127 -28.14 -3.39 2.96
N VAL A 128 -28.03 -4.72 3.08
CA VAL A 128 -28.91 -5.56 3.89
C VAL A 128 -28.09 -6.44 4.84
N THR A 129 -28.72 -6.88 5.92
CA THR A 129 -28.09 -7.80 6.87
C THR A 129 -28.00 -9.22 6.29
N SER A 130 -27.27 -10.10 6.97
CA SER A 130 -27.16 -11.51 6.59
C SER A 130 -28.46 -12.32 6.72
N SER A 131 -29.55 -11.71 7.22
CA SER A 131 -30.88 -12.33 7.22
C SER A 131 -31.52 -12.36 5.82
N VAL A 132 -31.05 -11.51 4.90
CA VAL A 132 -31.56 -11.48 3.51
C VAL A 132 -30.70 -12.40 2.64
N GLY A 133 -31.33 -13.43 2.08
CA GLY A 133 -30.69 -14.33 1.14
C GLY A 133 -30.45 -13.70 -0.24
N LEU A 134 -29.59 -14.34 -1.05
CA LEU A 134 -29.40 -13.94 -2.43
C LEU A 134 -30.73 -14.04 -3.20
N ARG A 135 -31.15 -12.93 -3.84
CA ARG A 135 -32.41 -12.81 -4.60
C ARG A 135 -33.69 -12.98 -3.76
N ASP A 136 -33.58 -12.82 -2.45
CA ASP A 136 -34.69 -12.87 -1.50
C ASP A 136 -35.35 -11.48 -1.35
N TRP A 137 -36.17 -11.13 -2.34
CA TRP A 137 -36.87 -9.83 -2.35
C TRP A 137 -37.94 -9.72 -1.26
N GLU A 138 -38.43 -10.84 -0.73
CA GLU A 138 -39.44 -10.87 0.33
C GLU A 138 -38.82 -10.39 1.64
N ASN A 139 -37.69 -10.97 2.04
CA ASN A 139 -36.98 -10.52 3.23
C ASN A 139 -36.33 -9.15 3.06
N MET A 140 -36.01 -8.72 1.84
CA MET A 140 -35.53 -7.36 1.58
C MET A 140 -36.54 -6.26 1.95
N LYS A 141 -37.85 -6.57 1.96
CA LYS A 141 -38.91 -5.62 2.35
C LYS A 141 -39.13 -5.54 3.85
N ASN A 142 -38.50 -6.42 4.63
CA ASN A 142 -38.75 -6.50 6.05
C ASN A 142 -37.92 -5.45 6.80
N GLU A 143 -38.61 -4.45 7.38
CA GLU A 143 -38.01 -3.36 8.14
C GLU A 143 -37.59 -3.76 9.56
N SER A 144 -37.85 -5.00 9.97
CA SER A 144 -37.52 -5.51 11.31
C SER A 144 -36.03 -5.84 11.50
N TYR A 145 -35.24 -5.76 10.43
CA TYR A 145 -33.82 -6.14 10.39
C TYR A 145 -32.89 -4.93 10.24
#